data_AF-A0A619ALB9-F1
#
_entry.id   AF-A0A619ALB9-F1
#
_cell.length_a   1.000
_cell.length_b   1.000
_cell.length_c   1.000
_cell.angle_alpha   90.00
_cell.angle_beta   90.00
_cell.angle_gamma   90.00
#
_symmetry.space_group_name_H-M   'P 1'
#
loop_
_entity.id
_entity.type
_entity.pdbx_description
1 polymer ?
#
loop_
_entity_poly.entity_id
_entity_poly.type
_entity_poly.pdbx_seq_one_letter_code
_entity_poly.pdbx_strand_id
1 'polypeptide(L)'
;MSGIKLAGRRSSLQPDGYRLSPVRYRQFVPWSRYGWLSPSGRPKILFEGHIFWRELAKRRNQPEILAASFPSIIYRQWTAQHYLGGEKEHARLETAMSLHREAALYSTSCGAFQIMGFNFALCGFHSVEDFVAAQSRGNHGQLEAFCQFMATNNLNFYLQNKDWVSFAKRYHGPGYAQNRYDLRIADAYQRYLQTQLMSWWDI
;
A
#
# COMPACT_ATOMS: atom_id res chain seq x y z
N MET A 1 65.34 18.75 13.91
CA MET A 1 64.46 19.45 14.88
C MET A 1 63.10 19.56 14.22
N SER A 2 61.95 19.15 14.73
CA SER A 2 61.49 18.56 15.98
C SER A 2 60.06 18.12 15.70
N GLY A 3 59.67 16.91 16.11
CA GLY A 3 58.28 16.44 15.98
C GLY A 3 57.33 17.10 16.98
N ILE A 4 56.03 16.84 16.81
CA ILE A 4 55.09 16.33 17.84
C ILE A 4 53.73 16.05 17.17
N LYS A 5 53.22 14.82 17.38
CA LYS A 5 51.85 14.36 17.11
C LYS A 5 50.86 15.08 18.02
N LEU A 6 49.60 15.21 17.62
CA LEU A 6 48.46 14.92 18.51
C LEU A 6 47.20 14.54 17.70
N ALA A 7 46.62 13.42 18.10
CA ALA A 7 45.35 12.88 17.63
C ALA A 7 44.16 13.67 18.22
N GLY A 8 43.00 13.63 17.55
CA GLY A 8 41.79 14.20 18.14
C GLY A 8 40.51 14.07 17.31
N ARG A 9 39.78 12.96 17.55
CA ARG A 9 38.33 12.77 17.40
C ARG A 9 37.72 12.83 16.00
N ARG A 10 37.50 11.64 15.43
CA ARG A 10 36.33 11.35 14.59
C ARG A 10 35.08 11.66 15.43
N SER A 11 34.33 12.71 15.10
CA SER A 11 32.98 12.87 15.62
C SER A 11 32.07 11.88 14.89
N SER A 12 31.75 10.81 15.59
CA SER A 12 30.73 9.83 15.28
C SER A 12 29.34 10.48 15.29
N LEU A 13 28.91 11.01 14.15
CA LEU A 13 27.51 11.24 13.83
C LEU A 13 27.34 11.06 12.31
N GLN A 14 27.19 9.80 11.87
CA GLN A 14 26.65 9.51 10.55
C GLN A 14 25.16 9.87 10.54
N PRO A 15 24.67 10.68 9.59
CA PRO A 15 23.24 10.89 9.41
C PRO A 15 22.66 9.75 8.57
N ASP A 16 22.73 8.52 9.09
CA ASP A 16 21.97 7.40 8.54
C ASP A 16 20.53 7.47 9.08
N GLY A 17 19.83 8.53 8.65
CA GLY A 17 18.36 8.56 8.62
C GLY A 17 17.90 7.67 7.49
N TYR A 18 17.93 6.35 7.69
CA TYR A 18 17.62 5.34 6.67
C TYR A 18 16.23 5.53 6.06
N ARG A 19 16.16 6.28 4.96
CA ARG A 19 15.12 6.16 3.95
C ARG A 19 15.29 4.77 3.35
N LEU A 20 14.47 3.81 3.78
CA LEU A 20 14.51 2.46 3.21
C LEU A 20 14.38 2.58 1.69
N SER A 21 15.32 2.00 0.95
CA SER A 21 15.28 2.07 -0.50
C SER A 21 14.07 1.27 -1.02
N PRO A 22 13.53 1.64 -2.19
CA PRO A 22 12.46 0.90 -2.84
C PRO A 22 12.61 -0.61 -2.92
N VAL A 23 13.84 -1.08 -3.12
CA VAL A 23 14.21 -2.49 -3.21
C VAL A 23 14.04 -3.17 -1.85
N ARG A 24 14.36 -2.47 -0.75
CA ARG A 24 14.19 -2.97 0.62
C ARG A 24 12.71 -3.08 1.00
N TYR A 25 11.85 -2.18 0.53
CA TYR A 25 10.42 -2.25 0.88
C TYR A 25 9.71 -3.48 0.30
N ARG A 26 10.04 -3.92 -0.92
CA ARG A 26 9.44 -5.16 -1.48
C ARG A 26 9.74 -6.40 -0.65
N GLN A 27 10.85 -6.42 0.09
CA GLN A 27 11.23 -7.54 0.95
C GLN A 27 10.41 -7.58 2.25
N PHE A 28 9.94 -6.42 2.74
CA PHE A 28 9.15 -6.31 3.97
C PHE A 28 7.64 -6.26 3.75
N VAL A 29 7.21 -6.12 2.50
CA VAL A 29 5.80 -6.01 2.11
C VAL A 29 5.44 -7.25 1.27
N PRO A 30 5.29 -8.44 1.88
CA PRO A 30 5.14 -9.72 1.16
C PRO A 30 3.83 -9.84 0.38
N TRP A 31 2.84 -8.98 0.64
CA TRP A 31 1.65 -8.86 -0.20
C TRP A 31 1.89 -8.04 -1.47
N SER A 32 2.95 -7.23 -1.51
CA SER A 32 3.30 -6.49 -2.72
C SER A 32 3.83 -7.46 -3.78
N ARG A 33 3.09 -7.57 -4.88
CA ARG A 33 3.46 -8.36 -6.07
C ARG A 33 3.69 -7.40 -7.24
N TYR A 34 3.86 -7.93 -8.45
CA TYR A 34 3.74 -7.12 -9.67
C TYR A 34 2.45 -6.31 -9.63
N GLY A 35 2.54 -4.98 -9.71
CA GLY A 35 1.40 -4.07 -9.60
C GLY A 35 0.54 -3.98 -10.85
N TRP A 36 0.71 -4.90 -11.80
CA TRP A 36 0.16 -4.85 -13.15
C TRP A 36 -0.51 -6.17 -13.52
N LEU A 37 -1.59 -6.07 -14.28
CA LEU A 37 -2.28 -7.19 -14.90
C LEU A 37 -1.61 -7.52 -16.25
N SER A 38 -1.56 -8.81 -16.57
CA SER A 38 -1.14 -9.31 -17.88
C SER A 38 -2.37 -9.89 -18.58
N PRO A 39 -2.60 -9.63 -19.89
CA PRO A 39 -1.73 -8.89 -20.81
C PRO A 39 -2.06 -7.38 -20.91
N SER A 40 -3.11 -6.89 -20.27
CA SER A 40 -3.61 -5.52 -20.50
C SER A 40 -2.64 -4.41 -20.10
N GLY A 41 -1.70 -4.69 -19.19
CA GLY A 41 -0.84 -3.67 -18.60
C GLY A 41 -1.59 -2.69 -17.68
N ARG A 42 -2.86 -2.93 -17.33
CA ARG A 42 -3.58 -2.12 -16.34
C ARG A 42 -3.00 -2.36 -14.94
N PRO A 43 -3.01 -1.35 -14.04
CA PRO A 43 -2.62 -1.58 -12.66
C PRO A 43 -3.59 -2.59 -12.01
N LYS A 44 -3.07 -3.40 -11.10
CA LYS A 44 -3.92 -4.26 -10.25
C LYS A 44 -4.77 -3.38 -9.36
N ILE A 45 -6.05 -3.72 -9.27
CA ILE A 45 -6.98 -3.06 -8.37
C ILE A 45 -7.82 -4.06 -7.60
N LEU A 46 -8.38 -3.61 -6.49
CA LEU A 46 -9.51 -4.26 -5.82
C LEU A 46 -10.54 -3.18 -5.50
N PHE A 47 -11.75 -3.34 -6.05
CA PHE A 47 -12.86 -2.41 -5.81
C PHE A 47 -13.72 -2.89 -4.62
N GLU A 48 -13.90 -2.01 -3.64
CA GLU A 48 -14.54 -2.31 -2.37
C GLU A 48 -15.97 -1.76 -2.31
N GLY A 49 -16.96 -2.58 -2.69
CA GLY A 49 -18.36 -2.14 -2.77
C GLY A 49 -18.96 -1.64 -1.45
N HIS A 50 -18.47 -2.17 -0.32
CA HIS A 50 -18.85 -1.69 1.02
C HIS A 50 -18.23 -0.34 1.41
N ILE A 51 -17.05 -0.04 0.86
CA ILE A 51 -16.47 1.31 0.98
C ILE A 51 -17.23 2.24 0.05
N PHE A 52 -17.59 1.79 -1.16
CA PHE A 52 -18.37 2.59 -2.10
C PHE A 52 -19.74 2.97 -1.54
N TRP A 53 -20.45 2.03 -0.91
CA TRP A 53 -21.64 2.32 -0.12
C TRP A 53 -21.42 3.48 0.87
N ARG A 54 -20.35 3.40 1.67
CA ARG A 54 -20.03 4.43 2.67
C ARG A 54 -19.67 5.77 2.02
N GLU A 55 -18.91 5.77 0.93
CA GLU A 55 -18.50 6.98 0.22
C GLU A 55 -19.68 7.67 -0.50
N LEU A 56 -20.65 6.90 -1.01
CA LEU A 56 -21.92 7.41 -1.52
C LEU A 56 -22.76 8.03 -0.40
N ALA A 57 -22.90 7.35 0.75
CA ALA A 57 -23.64 7.85 1.90
C ALA A 57 -23.07 9.18 2.42
N LYS A 58 -21.74 9.29 2.56
CA LYS A 58 -21.05 10.54 2.94
C LYS A 58 -21.38 11.70 2.01
N ARG A 59 -21.61 11.41 0.73
CA ARG A 59 -21.94 12.37 -0.32
C ARG A 59 -23.46 12.50 -0.56
N ARG A 60 -24.30 11.93 0.32
CA ARG A 60 -25.77 12.00 0.25
C ARG A 60 -26.38 11.42 -1.05
N ASN A 61 -25.71 10.44 -1.66
CA ASN A 61 -26.16 9.77 -2.88
C ASN A 61 -27.05 8.54 -2.65
N GLN A 62 -27.73 8.45 -1.49
CA GLN A 62 -28.76 7.45 -1.18
C GLN A 62 -28.42 6.02 -1.63
N PRO A 63 -27.31 5.44 -1.16
CA PRO A 63 -26.84 4.14 -1.65
C PRO A 63 -27.85 3.01 -1.42
N GLU A 64 -28.78 3.14 -0.47
CA GLU A 64 -29.90 2.23 -0.22
C GLU A 64 -30.81 2.04 -1.42
N ILE A 65 -31.02 3.09 -2.22
CA ILE A 65 -31.80 3.01 -3.44
C ILE A 65 -30.95 2.37 -4.54
N LEU A 66 -29.70 2.82 -4.69
CA LEU A 66 -28.80 2.34 -5.75
C LEU A 66 -28.43 0.85 -5.60
N ALA A 67 -28.30 0.35 -4.37
CA ALA A 67 -27.96 -1.05 -4.10
C ALA A 67 -28.98 -2.04 -4.64
N ALA A 68 -30.26 -1.66 -4.73
CA ALA A 68 -31.29 -2.51 -5.31
C ALA A 68 -31.01 -2.81 -6.80
N SER A 69 -30.47 -1.83 -7.53
CA SER A 69 -30.11 -1.97 -8.95
C SER A 69 -28.70 -2.53 -9.16
N PHE A 70 -27.79 -2.36 -8.20
CA PHE A 70 -26.38 -2.75 -8.33
C PHE A 70 -25.85 -3.57 -7.13
N PRO A 71 -26.46 -4.71 -6.78
CA PRO A 71 -26.15 -5.43 -5.53
C PRO A 71 -24.73 -6.02 -5.48
N SER A 72 -24.07 -6.22 -6.64
CA SER A 72 -22.67 -6.69 -6.71
C SER A 72 -21.63 -5.55 -6.64
N ILE A 73 -22.08 -4.30 -6.77
CA ILE A 73 -21.25 -3.09 -6.76
C ILE A 73 -21.43 -2.32 -5.46
N ILE A 74 -22.64 -2.29 -4.91
CA ILE A 74 -23.02 -1.49 -3.76
C ILE A 74 -23.64 -2.41 -2.71
N TYR A 75 -22.98 -2.56 -1.56
CA TYR A 75 -23.46 -3.41 -0.47
C TYR A 75 -22.96 -2.90 0.88
N ARG A 76 -23.76 -2.97 1.95
CA ARG A 76 -23.43 -2.29 3.23
C ARG A 76 -22.38 -3.00 4.07
N GLN A 77 -22.38 -4.33 4.07
CA GLN A 77 -21.47 -5.15 4.88
C GLN A 77 -20.34 -5.72 4.03
N TRP A 78 -19.13 -5.81 4.58
CA TRP A 78 -18.03 -6.44 3.87
C TRP A 78 -18.36 -7.89 3.51
N THR A 79 -18.09 -8.28 2.26
CA THR A 79 -18.18 -9.65 1.76
C THR A 79 -17.19 -9.85 0.63
N ALA A 80 -16.59 -11.05 0.55
CA ALA A 80 -15.70 -11.44 -0.54
C ALA A 80 -16.45 -12.00 -1.76
N GLN A 81 -17.76 -12.27 -1.65
CA GLN A 81 -18.56 -12.94 -2.68
C GLN A 81 -18.58 -12.20 -4.03
N HIS A 82 -18.42 -10.88 -4.01
CA HIS A 82 -18.49 -10.04 -5.20
C HIS A 82 -17.14 -9.78 -5.85
N TYR A 83 -16.03 -10.19 -5.23
CA TYR A 83 -14.71 -10.03 -5.84
C TYR A 83 -14.54 -11.00 -7.00
N LEU A 84 -14.18 -10.47 -8.16
CA LEU A 84 -13.98 -11.24 -9.39
C LEU A 84 -12.50 -11.40 -9.74
N GLY A 85 -11.66 -10.48 -9.24
CA GLY A 85 -10.22 -10.46 -9.45
C GLY A 85 -9.80 -10.10 -10.88
N GLY A 86 -8.53 -9.70 -11.01
CA GLY A 86 -7.93 -9.40 -12.32
C GLY A 86 -8.65 -8.28 -13.07
N GLU A 87 -8.84 -8.47 -14.38
CA GLU A 87 -9.54 -7.49 -15.25
C GLU A 87 -10.98 -7.23 -14.84
N LYS A 88 -11.64 -8.22 -14.22
CA LYS A 88 -13.05 -8.10 -13.87
C LYS A 88 -13.28 -7.07 -12.75
N GLU A 89 -12.25 -6.79 -11.93
CA GLU A 89 -12.32 -5.69 -10.97
C GLU A 89 -12.39 -4.33 -11.65
N HIS A 90 -11.74 -4.16 -12.80
CA HIS A 90 -11.86 -2.92 -13.57
C HIS A 90 -13.27 -2.75 -14.12
N ALA A 91 -13.93 -3.81 -14.61
CA ALA A 91 -15.32 -3.72 -15.03
C ALA A 91 -16.27 -3.32 -13.88
N ARG A 92 -16.03 -3.84 -12.67
CA ARG A 92 -16.76 -3.40 -11.46
C ARG A 92 -16.50 -1.92 -11.16
N LEU A 93 -15.25 -1.48 -11.24
CA LEU A 93 -14.89 -0.08 -11.04
C LEU A 93 -15.54 0.84 -12.07
N GLU A 94 -15.51 0.51 -13.37
CA GLU A 94 -16.15 1.34 -14.40
C GLU A 94 -17.66 1.47 -14.15
N THR A 95 -18.32 0.39 -13.70
CA THR A 95 -19.74 0.43 -13.30
C THR A 95 -19.95 1.34 -12.10
N ALA A 96 -19.10 1.29 -11.09
CA ALA A 96 -19.18 2.22 -9.95
C ALA A 96 -18.91 3.67 -10.37
N MET A 97 -17.98 3.90 -11.30
CA MET A 97 -17.62 5.22 -11.78
C MET A 97 -18.73 5.87 -12.61
N SER A 98 -19.56 5.10 -13.31
CA SER A 98 -20.75 5.63 -14.01
C SER A 98 -21.83 6.11 -13.04
N LEU A 99 -21.86 5.58 -11.82
CA LEU A 99 -22.77 6.02 -10.76
C LEU A 99 -22.20 7.22 -9.99
N HIS A 100 -20.95 7.13 -9.56
CA HIS A 100 -20.26 8.23 -8.89
C HIS A 100 -18.73 8.06 -8.93
N ARG A 101 -18.09 8.70 -9.91
CA ARG A 101 -16.64 8.58 -10.19
C ARG A 101 -15.74 8.74 -8.97
N GLU A 102 -15.79 9.88 -8.28
CA GLU A 102 -14.85 10.16 -7.18
C GLU A 102 -15.00 9.14 -6.03
N ALA A 103 -16.22 8.91 -5.55
CA ALA A 103 -16.51 7.88 -4.55
C ALA A 103 -16.04 6.47 -4.98
N ALA A 104 -16.16 6.12 -6.26
CA ALA A 104 -15.68 4.85 -6.78
C ALA A 104 -14.15 4.76 -6.69
N LEU A 105 -13.44 5.81 -7.12
CA LEU A 105 -11.97 5.86 -7.02
C LEU A 105 -11.49 5.84 -5.57
N TYR A 106 -12.18 6.52 -4.65
CA TYR A 106 -11.90 6.44 -3.20
C TYR A 106 -12.00 5.01 -2.68
N SER A 107 -12.90 4.23 -3.26
CA SER A 107 -13.26 2.87 -2.85
C SER A 107 -12.44 1.79 -3.53
N THR A 108 -11.34 2.15 -4.19
CA THR A 108 -10.48 1.21 -4.89
C THR A 108 -9.06 1.25 -4.35
N SER A 109 -8.49 0.09 -4.04
CA SER A 109 -7.05 -0.03 -3.84
C SER A 109 -6.34 -0.28 -5.17
N CYS A 110 -5.14 0.26 -5.34
CA CYS A 110 -4.47 0.24 -6.65
C CYS A 110 -2.96 -0.06 -6.56
N GLY A 111 -2.43 -0.72 -7.58
CA GLY A 111 -1.01 -0.99 -7.78
C GLY A 111 -0.43 -2.06 -6.85
N ALA A 112 0.89 -2.19 -6.85
CA ALA A 112 1.62 -3.22 -6.11
C ALA A 112 1.35 -3.20 -4.60
N PHE A 113 1.17 -2.01 -4.02
CA PHE A 113 1.05 -1.82 -2.58
C PHE A 113 -0.40 -1.76 -2.08
N GLN A 114 -1.36 -1.82 -3.00
CA GLN A 114 -2.81 -1.84 -2.72
C GLN A 114 -3.25 -0.77 -1.71
N ILE A 115 -2.79 0.47 -1.92
CA ILE A 115 -3.24 1.60 -1.10
C ILE A 115 -4.63 2.03 -1.60
N MET A 116 -5.56 2.21 -0.67
CA MET A 116 -6.93 2.69 -0.97
C MET A 116 -6.92 4.14 -1.48
N GLY A 117 -7.75 4.42 -2.49
CA GLY A 117 -7.85 5.74 -3.10
C GLY A 117 -8.23 6.85 -2.13
N PHE A 118 -9.03 6.58 -1.10
CA PHE A 118 -9.35 7.58 -0.07
C PHE A 118 -8.11 8.06 0.73
N ASN A 119 -6.96 7.39 0.62
CA ASN A 119 -5.69 7.80 1.23
C ASN A 119 -4.82 8.68 0.31
N PHE A 120 -5.31 9.14 -0.83
CA PHE A 120 -4.52 9.90 -1.82
C PHE A 120 -3.74 11.08 -1.18
N ALA A 121 -4.35 11.81 -0.25
CA ALA A 121 -3.72 12.94 0.43
C ALA A 121 -2.54 12.49 1.33
N LEU A 122 -2.66 11.33 1.99
CA LEU A 122 -1.58 10.74 2.79
C LEU A 122 -0.41 10.28 1.91
N CYS A 123 -0.68 9.99 0.64
CA CYS A 123 0.30 9.70 -0.40
C CYS A 123 0.86 10.98 -1.07
N GLY A 124 0.45 12.17 -0.64
CA GLY A 124 0.96 13.45 -1.17
C GLY A 124 0.28 13.94 -2.46
N PHE A 125 -0.88 13.40 -2.83
CA PHE A 125 -1.63 13.85 -4.01
C PHE A 125 -2.71 14.87 -3.65
N HIS A 126 -3.04 15.76 -4.60
CA HIS A 126 -4.09 16.77 -4.44
C HIS A 126 -5.49 16.21 -4.68
N SER A 127 -5.61 15.16 -5.48
CA SER A 127 -6.87 14.48 -5.81
C SER A 127 -6.70 12.97 -5.89
N VAL A 128 -7.81 12.22 -5.84
CA VAL A 128 -7.78 10.77 -6.04
C VAL A 128 -7.45 10.43 -7.50
N GLU A 129 -7.80 11.30 -8.44
CA GLU A 129 -7.47 11.17 -9.86
C GLU A 129 -5.96 11.25 -10.08
N ASP A 130 -5.27 12.18 -9.43
CA ASP A 130 -3.80 12.29 -9.48
C ASP A 130 -3.14 11.02 -8.92
N PHE A 131 -3.66 10.51 -7.81
CA PHE A 131 -3.21 9.24 -7.23
C PHE A 131 -3.39 8.10 -8.23
N VAL A 132 -4.58 7.92 -8.80
CA VAL A 132 -4.86 6.82 -9.77
C VAL A 132 -4.00 6.96 -11.03
N ALA A 133 -3.78 8.19 -11.51
CA ALA A 133 -2.88 8.46 -12.61
C ALA A 133 -1.43 8.05 -12.27
N ALA A 134 -0.94 8.40 -11.08
CA ALA A 134 0.40 8.00 -10.63
C ALA A 134 0.54 6.47 -10.50
N GLN A 135 -0.48 5.80 -9.95
CA GLN A 135 -0.49 4.33 -9.87
C GLN A 135 -0.46 3.65 -11.25
N SER A 136 -0.92 4.34 -12.30
CA SER A 136 -1.00 3.84 -13.68
C SER A 136 0.22 4.19 -14.54
N ARG A 137 1.13 5.06 -14.09
CA ARG A 137 2.30 5.51 -14.87
C ARG A 137 3.49 4.55 -14.86
N GLY A 138 3.58 3.66 -13.87
CA GLY A 138 4.70 2.73 -13.77
C GLY A 138 5.04 2.34 -12.33
N ASN A 139 6.00 1.43 -12.18
CA ASN A 139 6.44 0.95 -10.87
C ASN A 139 6.93 2.08 -9.95
N HIS A 140 7.48 3.15 -10.54
CA HIS A 140 7.98 4.30 -9.81
C HIS A 140 6.86 5.07 -9.09
N GLY A 141 5.77 5.42 -9.78
CA GLY A 141 4.64 6.12 -9.16
C GLY A 141 3.98 5.33 -8.03
N GLN A 142 3.81 4.01 -8.24
CA GLN A 142 3.26 3.12 -7.21
C GLN A 142 4.10 3.08 -5.92
N LEU A 143 5.41 3.11 -6.10
CA LEU A 143 6.39 3.07 -5.03
C LEU A 143 6.53 4.41 -4.32
N GLU A 144 6.51 5.52 -5.05
CA GLU A 144 6.54 6.86 -4.44
C GLU A 144 5.32 7.10 -3.55
N ALA A 145 4.12 6.77 -4.05
CA ALA A 145 2.89 6.84 -3.28
C ALA A 145 2.96 6.02 -1.98
N PHE A 146 3.57 4.83 -2.06
CA PHE A 146 3.78 3.97 -0.90
C PHE A 146 4.80 4.55 0.09
N CYS A 147 5.95 5.01 -0.38
CA CYS A 147 6.96 5.65 0.48
C CYS A 147 6.38 6.87 1.20
N GLN A 148 5.59 7.69 0.51
CA GLN A 148 4.93 8.85 1.11
C GLN A 148 3.89 8.41 2.14
N PHE A 149 3.04 7.42 1.83
CA PHE A 149 2.05 6.88 2.76
C PHE A 149 2.70 6.37 4.06
N MET A 150 3.82 5.65 3.93
CA MET A 150 4.61 5.12 5.05
C MET A 150 5.20 6.23 5.92
N ALA A 151 5.73 7.28 5.29
CA ALA A 151 6.29 8.43 5.99
C ALA A 151 5.21 9.22 6.73
N THR A 152 4.11 9.58 6.05
CA THR A 152 3.01 10.36 6.63
C THR A 152 2.38 9.67 7.84
N ASN A 153 2.27 8.35 7.83
CA ASN A 153 1.69 7.56 8.92
C ASN A 153 2.72 7.08 9.95
N ASN A 154 3.98 7.50 9.85
CA ASN A 154 5.10 7.05 10.69
C ASN A 154 5.21 5.51 10.80
N LEU A 155 4.94 4.80 9.70
CA LEU A 155 4.92 3.33 9.73
C LEU A 155 6.32 2.72 9.71
N ASN A 156 7.32 3.49 9.27
CA ASN A 156 8.72 3.08 9.31
C ASN A 156 9.20 2.78 10.73
N PHE A 157 8.70 3.51 11.72
CA PHE A 157 9.03 3.28 13.13
C PHE A 157 8.73 1.85 13.55
N TYR A 158 7.56 1.31 13.19
CA TYR A 158 7.17 -0.05 13.56
C TYR A 158 8.02 -1.11 12.86
N LEU A 159 8.34 -0.90 11.57
CA LEU A 159 9.25 -1.81 10.85
C LEU A 159 10.65 -1.83 11.44
N GLN A 160 11.21 -0.66 11.80
CA GLN A 160 12.54 -0.55 12.40
C GLN A 160 12.61 -1.22 13.77
N ASN A 161 11.56 -1.09 14.57
CA ASN A 161 11.44 -1.74 15.88
C ASN A 161 10.96 -3.20 15.80
N LYS A 162 10.76 -3.75 14.60
CA LYS A 162 10.25 -5.11 14.38
C LYS A 162 8.89 -5.35 15.04
N ASP A 163 8.10 -4.29 15.21
CA ASP A 163 6.74 -4.34 15.74
C ASP A 163 5.77 -4.67 14.60
N TRP A 164 5.77 -5.93 14.21
CA TRP A 164 4.99 -6.45 13.08
C TRP A 164 3.49 -6.35 13.32
N VAL A 165 3.06 -6.51 14.57
CA VAL A 165 1.66 -6.44 14.98
C VAL A 165 1.14 -5.02 14.81
N SER A 166 1.82 -4.02 15.37
CA SER A 166 1.39 -2.63 15.23
C SER A 166 1.47 -2.16 13.79
N PHE A 167 2.51 -2.57 13.05
CA PHE A 167 2.61 -2.27 11.63
C PHE A 167 1.41 -2.85 10.84
N ALA A 168 1.15 -4.15 10.98
CA ALA A 168 0.10 -4.83 10.26
C ALA A 168 -1.28 -4.27 10.59
N LYS A 169 -1.56 -3.99 11.86
CA LYS A 169 -2.82 -3.39 12.30
C LYS A 169 -3.04 -2.00 11.71
N ARG A 170 -1.99 -1.19 11.61
CA ARG A 170 -2.08 0.18 11.05
C ARG A 170 -2.19 0.18 9.53
N TYR A 171 -1.46 -0.70 8.86
CA TYR A 171 -1.46 -0.76 7.40
C TYR A 171 -2.71 -1.48 6.84
N HIS A 172 -3.13 -2.59 7.45
CA HIS A 172 -4.23 -3.43 6.97
C HIS A 172 -5.55 -3.27 7.74
N GLY A 173 -5.54 -2.50 8.84
CA GLY A 173 -6.71 -2.30 9.68
C GLY A 173 -6.96 -3.43 10.70
N PRO A 174 -8.11 -3.40 11.40
CA PRO A 174 -8.41 -4.31 12.51
C PRO A 174 -8.49 -5.79 12.09
N GLY A 175 -8.77 -6.06 10.81
CA GLY A 175 -8.82 -7.41 10.23
C GLY A 175 -7.45 -8.03 9.91
N TYR A 176 -6.35 -7.42 10.37
CA TYR A 176 -5.01 -7.84 9.95
C TYR A 176 -4.66 -9.27 10.39
N ALA A 177 -5.10 -9.66 11.59
CA ALA A 177 -4.75 -10.93 12.23
C ALA A 177 -5.39 -12.13 11.52
N GLN A 178 -6.62 -11.98 11.05
CA GLN A 178 -7.35 -12.99 10.28
C GLN A 178 -6.59 -13.36 8.99
N ASN A 179 -5.90 -12.38 8.40
CA ASN A 179 -5.07 -12.57 7.21
C ASN A 179 -3.60 -12.86 7.53
N ARG A 180 -3.25 -12.95 8.82
CA ARG A 180 -1.90 -13.24 9.34
C ARG A 180 -0.83 -12.28 8.79
N TYR A 181 -1.18 -11.00 8.59
CA TYR A 181 -0.26 -10.05 7.96
C TYR A 181 1.01 -9.84 8.78
N ASP A 182 0.87 -9.71 10.09
CA ASP A 182 1.96 -9.63 11.07
C ASP A 182 2.94 -10.80 10.93
N LEU A 183 2.43 -12.03 10.90
CA LEU A 183 3.26 -13.23 10.74
C LEU A 183 3.93 -13.27 9.37
N ARG A 184 3.23 -12.90 8.29
CA ARG A 184 3.79 -12.85 6.94
C ARG A 184 4.96 -11.86 6.84
N ILE A 185 4.86 -10.70 7.50
CA ILE A 185 5.94 -9.70 7.56
C ILE A 185 7.13 -10.25 8.33
N ALA A 186 6.88 -10.86 9.49
CA ALA A 186 7.93 -11.49 10.29
C ALA A 186 8.68 -12.56 9.49
N ASP A 187 7.96 -13.45 8.80
CA ASP A 187 8.54 -14.49 7.95
C ASP A 187 9.35 -13.91 6.78
N ALA A 188 8.85 -12.84 6.16
CA ALA A 188 9.56 -12.15 5.09
C ALA A 188 10.87 -11.51 5.58
N TYR A 189 10.85 -10.91 6.78
CA TYR A 189 12.05 -10.38 7.43
C TYR A 189 13.07 -11.49 7.71
N GLN A 190 12.65 -12.64 8.22
CA GLN A 190 13.54 -13.78 8.47
C GLN A 190 14.20 -14.31 7.19
N ARG A 191 13.41 -14.46 6.11
CA ARG A 191 13.96 -14.85 4.80
C ARG A 191 14.99 -13.85 4.28
N TYR A 192 14.72 -12.54 4.43
CA TYR A 192 15.68 -11.50 4.06
C TYR A 192 17.01 -11.67 4.80
N LEU A 193 16.98 -11.90 6.12
CA LEU A 193 18.19 -12.13 6.91
C LEU A 193 18.97 -13.36 6.43
N GLN A 194 18.28 -14.46 6.10
CA GLN A 194 18.91 -15.66 5.56
C GLN A 194 19.58 -15.41 4.20
N THR A 195 18.90 -14.72 3.29
CA THR A 195 19.48 -14.36 1.97
C THR A 195 20.70 -13.46 2.11
N GLN A 196 20.65 -12.48 3.03
CA GLN A 196 21.83 -11.66 3.31
C GLN A 196 22.97 -12.55 3.82
N LEU A 197 22.71 -13.38 4.85
CA LEU A 197 23.73 -14.27 5.42
C LEU A 197 24.40 -15.15 4.36
N MET A 198 23.64 -15.80 3.49
CA MET A 198 24.18 -16.65 2.41
C MET A 198 25.07 -15.86 1.43
N SER A 199 24.70 -14.62 1.07
CA SER A 199 25.54 -13.78 0.19
C SER A 199 26.90 -13.40 0.76
N TRP A 200 27.10 -13.51 2.09
CA TRP A 200 28.40 -13.30 2.74
C TRP A 200 29.28 -14.55 2.76
N TRP A 201 28.73 -15.75 2.52
CA TRP A 201 29.47 -17.02 2.52
C TRP A 201 29.84 -17.51 1.11
N ASP A 202 29.32 -16.87 0.07
CA ASP A 202 29.59 -17.18 -1.35
C ASP A 202 30.71 -16.27 -1.97
N ILE A 203 31.57 -15.67 -1.14
CA ILE A 203 32.76 -14.87 -1.51
C ILE A 203 33.99 -15.51 -0.86
#